data_AF-A0A2H0YDR0-F1
#
_entry.id   AF-A0A2H0YDR0-F1
#
_cell.length_a   1.000
_cell.length_b   1.000
_cell.length_c   1.000
_cell.angle_alpha   90.00
_cell.angle_beta   90.00
_cell.angle_gamma   90.00
#
_symmetry.space_group_name_H-M   'P 1'
#
loop_
_entity.id
_entity.type
_entity.pdbx_description
1 polymer ?
#
loop_
_entity_poly.entity_id
_entity_poly.type
_entity_poly.pdbx_seq_one_letter_code
_entity_poly.pdbx_strand_id
1 'polypeptide(L)'
;MKFRPALAKATARKERMGKYKGVPGFCKLATIEEIKKNGCVLTPGRYVGVKKEEDDGVPFKEKMKKLTGELKQYFGESKKLGKEIEENLKKLG
;
A
#
# COMPACT_ATOMS: atom_id res chain seq x y z
N MET A 1 -15.47 -53.39 1.87
CA MET A 1 -14.58 -52.52 2.69
C MET A 1 -14.52 -51.13 2.06
N LYS A 2 -15.08 -50.10 2.70
CA LYS A 2 -15.02 -48.71 2.23
C LYS A 2 -14.08 -47.92 3.15
N PHE A 3 -12.90 -47.57 2.65
CA PHE A 3 -11.95 -46.69 3.34
C PHE A 3 -12.54 -45.28 3.41
N ARG A 4 -12.75 -44.76 4.62
CA ARG A 4 -12.96 -43.33 4.90
C ARG A 4 -11.74 -42.85 5.68
N PRO A 5 -10.80 -42.08 5.10
CA PRO A 5 -9.79 -41.43 5.90
C PRO A 5 -10.43 -40.21 6.57
N ALA A 6 -10.55 -40.31 7.89
CA ALA A 6 -10.94 -39.22 8.76
C ALA A 6 -9.93 -38.07 8.58
N LEU A 7 -10.45 -36.89 8.24
CA LEU A 7 -9.76 -35.60 8.36
C LEU A 7 -9.26 -35.46 9.81
N ALA A 8 -8.02 -35.87 10.02
CA ALA A 8 -7.29 -35.67 11.26
C ALA A 8 -7.09 -34.16 11.43
N LYS A 9 -8.00 -33.59 12.23
CA LYS A 9 -8.03 -32.26 12.80
C LYS A 9 -6.64 -31.61 12.88
N ALA A 10 -6.46 -30.52 12.14
CA ALA A 10 -5.36 -29.58 12.27
C ALA A 10 -5.44 -28.78 13.59
N THR A 11 -5.49 -29.46 14.74
CA THR A 11 -5.74 -28.82 16.05
C THR A 11 -4.48 -28.51 16.86
N ALA A 12 -3.31 -29.07 16.53
CA ALA A 12 -2.09 -28.80 17.31
C ALA A 12 -1.40 -27.45 16.99
N ARG A 13 -1.61 -26.87 15.79
CA ARG A 13 -0.95 -25.61 15.39
C ARG A 13 -1.63 -24.36 15.94
N LYS A 14 -2.91 -24.45 16.28
CA LYS A 14 -3.75 -23.32 16.73
C LYS A 14 -3.44 -22.87 18.16
N GLU A 15 -2.82 -23.73 18.97
CA GLU A 15 -2.58 -23.48 20.39
C GLU A 15 -1.24 -22.75 20.68
N ARG A 16 -0.25 -22.86 19.77
CA ARG A 16 1.06 -22.18 19.92
C ARG A 16 1.14 -20.80 19.29
N MET A 17 0.14 -20.42 18.49
CA MET A 17 0.04 -19.09 17.94
C MET A 17 -1.02 -18.35 18.75
N GLY A 18 -0.60 -17.38 19.59
CA GLY A 18 -1.54 -16.40 20.13
C GLY A 18 -2.42 -15.83 19.01
N LYS A 19 -3.62 -15.32 19.32
CA LYS A 19 -4.61 -14.87 18.32
C LYS A 19 -3.95 -13.99 17.25
N TYR A 20 -3.67 -14.57 16.08
CA TYR A 20 -3.10 -13.82 14.97
C TYR A 20 -4.11 -12.77 14.50
N LYS A 21 -3.68 -11.52 14.45
CA LYS A 21 -4.47 -10.41 13.91
C LYS A 21 -3.69 -9.82 12.75
N GLY A 22 -4.22 -9.99 11.54
CA GLY A 22 -3.62 -9.39 10.34
C GLY A 22 -3.65 -7.85 10.43
N VAL A 23 -2.71 -7.21 9.73
CA VAL A 23 -2.60 -5.76 9.62
C VAL A 23 -2.86 -5.39 8.16
N PRO A 24 -3.92 -4.61 7.85
CA PRO A 24 -4.20 -4.17 6.49
C PRO A 24 -3.00 -3.46 5.86
N GLY A 25 -2.67 -3.80 4.61
CA GLY A 25 -1.48 -3.30 3.91
C GLY A 25 -0.17 -4.02 4.26
N PHE A 26 -0.15 -4.93 5.24
CA PHE A 26 1.08 -5.57 5.71
C PHE A 26 0.97 -7.10 5.73
N CYS A 27 -0.02 -7.66 6.42
CA CYS A 27 -0.16 -9.10 6.54
C CYS A 27 -1.62 -9.57 6.66
N LYS A 28 -1.94 -10.67 5.97
CA LYS A 28 -3.25 -11.34 6.01
C LYS A 28 -3.06 -12.85 6.00
N LEU A 29 -3.89 -13.56 6.77
CA LEU A 29 -4.10 -15.00 6.57
C LEU A 29 -5.12 -15.19 5.45
N ALA A 30 -4.69 -15.74 4.32
CA ALA A 30 -5.57 -16.14 3.23
C ALA A 30 -5.83 -17.65 3.28
N THR A 31 -7.09 -18.03 3.05
CA THR A 31 -7.50 -19.43 2.91
C THR A 31 -7.13 -19.98 1.52
N ILE A 32 -7.03 -21.31 1.39
CA ILE A 32 -6.75 -21.96 0.10
C ILE A 32 -7.85 -21.64 -0.92
N GLU A 33 -9.09 -21.47 -0.49
CA GLU A 33 -10.20 -21.08 -1.36
C GLU A 33 -10.03 -19.65 -1.91
N GLU A 34 -9.61 -18.70 -1.07
CA GLU A 34 -9.29 -17.33 -1.51
C GLU A 34 -8.11 -17.32 -2.50
N ILE A 35 -7.11 -18.18 -2.30
CA ILE A 35 -5.97 -18.32 -3.21
C ILE A 35 -6.44 -18.87 -4.57
N LYS A 36 -7.30 -19.91 -4.57
CA LYS A 36 -7.88 -20.47 -5.79
C LYS A 36 -8.72 -19.45 -6.56
N LYS A 37 -9.52 -18.64 -5.86
CA LYS A 37 -10.30 -17.54 -6.47
C LYS A 37 -9.42 -16.48 -7.13
N ASN A 38 -8.21 -16.27 -6.62
CA ASN A 38 -7.21 -15.36 -7.20
C ASN A 38 -6.29 -16.05 -8.23
N GLY A 39 -6.68 -17.19 -8.78
CA GLY A 39 -5.91 -17.89 -9.82
C GLY A 39 -4.59 -18.46 -9.29
N CYS A 40 -4.50 -18.75 -7.99
CA CYS A 40 -3.30 -19.20 -7.30
C CYS A 40 -2.12 -18.20 -7.34
N VAL A 41 -2.37 -16.94 -7.69
CA VAL A 41 -1.36 -15.87 -7.66
C VAL A 41 -1.14 -15.45 -6.21
N LEU A 42 0.10 -15.54 -5.71
CA LEU A 42 0.44 -15.27 -4.30
C LEU A 42 1.04 -13.88 -4.07
N THR A 43 0.83 -12.93 -4.99
CA THR A 43 1.34 -11.57 -4.82
C THR A 43 0.69 -10.90 -3.60
N PRO A 44 1.46 -10.45 -2.59
CA PRO A 44 0.91 -9.97 -1.33
C PRO A 44 -0.17 -8.89 -1.48
N GLY A 45 0.02 -7.96 -2.43
CA GLY A 45 -0.92 -6.88 -2.73
C GLY A 45 -2.34 -7.35 -3.08
N ARG A 46 -2.50 -8.59 -3.54
CA ARG A 46 -3.82 -9.18 -3.83
C ARG A 46 -4.60 -9.57 -2.57
N TYR A 47 -3.92 -9.69 -1.42
CA TYR A 47 -4.48 -10.22 -0.19
C TYR A 47 -4.46 -9.21 0.96
N VAL A 48 -3.38 -8.44 1.11
CA VAL A 48 -3.17 -7.62 2.32
C VAL A 48 -4.09 -6.39 2.38
N GLY A 49 -4.77 -6.03 1.29
CA GLY A 49 -5.59 -4.82 1.20
C GLY A 49 -4.76 -3.55 1.40
N VAL A 50 -5.44 -2.44 1.67
CA VAL A 50 -4.80 -1.16 2.03
C VAL A 50 -5.20 -0.78 3.44
N LYS A 51 -4.26 -0.18 4.18
CA LYS A 51 -4.60 0.50 5.43
C LYS A 51 -5.62 1.58 5.09
N LYS A 52 -6.74 1.64 5.82
CA LYS A 52 -7.66 2.77 5.70
C LYS A 52 -6.86 4.03 6.04
N GLU A 53 -6.70 4.91 5.08
CA GLU A 53 -6.27 6.27 5.36
C GLU A 53 -7.38 6.93 6.18
N GLU A 54 -7.00 7.75 7.15
CA GLU A 54 -7.96 8.65 7.79
C GLU A 54 -8.47 9.60 6.71
N ASP A 55 -9.79 9.61 6.52
CA ASP A 55 -10.43 10.52 5.59
C ASP A 55 -10.23 11.95 6.13
N ASP A 56 -9.53 12.79 5.36
CA ASP A 56 -9.31 14.19 5.71
C ASP A 56 -10.58 15.04 5.51
N GLY A 57 -11.67 14.41 5.05
CA GLY A 57 -12.95 15.06 4.77
C GLY A 57 -12.91 15.94 3.52
N VAL A 58 -11.80 15.95 2.77
CA VAL A 58 -11.62 16.77 1.58
C VAL A 58 -12.01 15.96 0.34
N PRO A 59 -12.99 16.43 -0.45
CA PRO A 59 -13.33 15.76 -1.71
C PRO A 59 -12.11 15.61 -2.61
N PHE A 60 -11.96 14.42 -3.22
CA PHE A 60 -10.82 14.10 -4.09
C PHE A 60 -10.52 15.19 -5.13
N LYS A 61 -11.56 15.73 -5.77
CA LYS A 61 -11.43 16.78 -6.79
C LYS A 61 -10.82 18.08 -6.24
N GLU A 62 -11.18 18.46 -5.02
CA GLU A 62 -10.66 19.65 -4.35
C GLU A 62 -9.20 19.44 -3.92
N LYS A 63 -8.90 18.28 -3.33
CA LYS A 63 -7.53 17.88 -2.96
C LYS A 63 -6.60 17.88 -4.17
N MET A 64 -7.03 17.29 -5.28
CA MET A 64 -6.25 17.27 -6.53
C MET A 64 -6.04 18.67 -7.12
N LYS A 65 -7.07 19.53 -7.07
CA LYS A 65 -6.94 20.92 -7.54
C LYS A 65 -5.92 21.69 -6.71
N LYS A 66 -5.96 21.56 -5.38
CA LYS A 66 -5.00 22.17 -4.45
C LYS A 66 -3.58 21.68 -4.72
N LEU A 67 -3.36 20.36 -4.66
CA LEU A 67 -2.03 19.76 -4.83
C LEU A 67 -1.41 20.09 -6.18
N THR A 68 -2.21 20.08 -7.26
CA THR A 68 -1.71 20.45 -8.60
C THR A 68 -1.36 21.94 -8.67
N GLY A 69 -2.10 22.80 -7.96
CA GLY A 69 -1.79 24.23 -7.85
C GLY A 69 -0.45 24.47 -7.14
N GLU A 70 -0.26 23.84 -5.98
CA GLU A 70 0.98 23.91 -5.20
C GLU A 70 2.17 23.37 -6.01
N LEU A 71 2.00 22.23 -6.69
CA LEU A 71 3.05 21.65 -7.53
C LEU A 71 3.48 22.60 -8.66
N LYS A 72 2.52 23.30 -9.30
CA LYS A 72 2.83 24.30 -10.32
C LYS A 72 3.60 25.49 -9.75
N GLN A 73 3.28 25.93 -8.54
CA GLN A 73 4.02 26.98 -7.85
C GLN A 73 5.47 26.57 -7.61
N TYR A 74 5.71 25.36 -7.08
CA TYR A 74 7.06 24.85 -6.85
C TYR A 74 7.89 24.74 -8.13
N PHE A 75 7.29 24.37 -9.26
CA PHE A 75 8.01 24.42 -10.55
C PHE A 75 8.41 25.84 -10.96
N GLY A 76 7.58 26.84 -10.65
CA GLY A 76 7.91 28.25 -10.87
C GLY A 76 9.08 28.70 -10.00
N GLU A 77 9.02 28.40 -8.70
CA GLU A 77 10.08 28.71 -7.73
C GLU A 77 11.40 28.02 -8.08
N SER A 78 11.36 26.73 -8.42
CA SER A 78 12.54 25.97 -8.83
C SER A 78 13.22 26.58 -10.06
N LYS A 79 12.44 27.01 -11.07
CA LYS A 79 12.99 27.69 -12.26
C LYS A 79 13.61 29.04 -11.92
N LYS A 80 12.96 29.82 -11.05
CA LYS A 80 13.48 31.12 -10.60
C LYS A 80 14.82 30.94 -9.88
N LEU A 81 14.87 30.01 -8.93
CA LEU A 81 16.07 29.74 -8.14
C LEU A 81 17.20 29.21 -9.03
N GLY A 82 16.88 28.36 -10.01
CA GLY A 82 17.84 27.88 -11.00
C GLY A 82 18.49 29.04 -11.79
N LYS A 83 17.69 30.01 -12.24
CA LYS A 83 18.21 31.20 -12.93
C LYS A 83 19.11 32.05 -12.03
N GLU A 84 18.71 32.28 -10.79
CA GLU A 84 19.51 33.04 -9.83
C GLU A 84 20.87 32.35 -9.56
N ILE A 85 20.89 31.02 -9.46
CA ILE A 85 22.12 30.24 -9.33
C ILE A 85 23.01 30.43 -10.57
N GLU A 86 22.46 30.30 -11.78
CA GLU A 86 23.20 30.51 -13.03
C GLU A 86 23.79 31.91 -13.14
N GLU A 87 23.02 32.95 -12.78
CA GLU A 87 23.49 34.34 -12.79
C GLU A 87 24.60 34.58 -11.78
N ASN A 88 24.51 33.99 -10.59
CA ASN A 88 25.55 34.12 -9.57
C ASN A 88 26.84 33.41 -9.98
N LEU A 89 26.74 32.23 -10.60
CA LEU A 89 27.92 31.51 -11.13
C LEU A 89 28.63 32.30 -12.22
N LYS A 90 27.90 33.00 -13.10
CA LYS A 90 28.50 33.87 -14.13
C LYS A 90 29.26 35.07 -13.57
N LYS A 91 28.94 35.53 -12.35
CA LYS A 91 29.63 36.66 -11.69
C LYS A 91 30.90 36.23 -10.95
N LEU A 92 31.06 34.92 -10.69
CA LEU A 92 32.19 34.36 -9.94
C LEU A 92 33.35 33.90 -10.83
N GLY A 93 33.16 33.85 -12.16
CA GLY A 93 34.19 33.64 -13.17
C GLY A 93 34.31 34.86 -14.09
#